data_AF-A0A0A5G5K3-F1
#
_entry.id   AF-A0A0A5G5K3-F1
#
_cell.length_a   1.000
_cell.length_b   1.000
_cell.length_c   1.000
_cell.angle_alpha   90.00
_cell.angle_beta   90.00
_cell.angle_gamma   90.00
#
_symmetry.space_group_name_H-M   'P 1'
#
loop_
_entity.id
_entity.type
_entity.pdbx_description
1 polymer ?
#
loop_
_entity_poly.entity_id
_entity_poly.type
_entity_poly.pdbx_seq_one_letter_code
_entity_poly.pdbx_strand_id
1 'polypeptide(L)'
;MYALQNQKKIAFILLLALLCVGIGLLSVIDYKFSLILLGLLIFTWIFITKKMLYFFLVILPIDSFLFIDRFSSKYVKFGFIIFLILIALFFLIKNKSKLSTEFLITLSAFAIIFVVNTVTSKSPLTSSLENATVILVSCTALISYSFINQQSIEKILKFIIFTSTLVSVWGILQYISGFHSFFVSDEILQRWSVYGITGGDNLADEYHRITGTFFSPNTLGVYLNTIIILLFSIVLGGKYTETFNRTFVWISIVINSLALFLTFSRTSWFSLILAISVILFLKERKKFLISIFILLLLLGVSLVLIPNEYWVTKLRLEKGLGLRYFLWLDGWLIFRDYPIFGVGQGMFSNYYLSYVYIPSTYLFEHPHNMLLFMLSELGLFSIVFFTMFSVFYLIKLKQLYSTFKNQSNIYSSLIIGLFGVYIVNLGSGLANKGTIIGWSSATILFWFLLGLTYKMGSKNNV
;
A
#
# COMPACT_ATOMS: atom_id res chain seq x y z
N MET A 1 -34.29 6.34 -19.62
CA MET A 1 -34.52 5.21 -18.67
C MET A 1 -34.40 3.84 -19.32
N TYR A 2 -34.97 3.63 -20.52
CA TYR A 2 -34.94 2.35 -21.25
C TYR A 2 -33.52 1.77 -21.50
N ALA A 3 -32.55 2.61 -21.89
CA ALA A 3 -31.17 2.17 -22.14
C ALA A 3 -30.43 1.66 -20.87
N LEU A 4 -30.71 2.26 -19.71
CA LEU A 4 -30.15 1.83 -18.41
C LEU A 4 -30.78 0.52 -17.91
N GLN A 5 -32.05 0.28 -18.25
CA GLN A 5 -32.76 -0.95 -17.93
C GLN A 5 -32.27 -2.13 -18.80
N ASN A 6 -31.99 -1.88 -20.08
CA ASN A 6 -31.37 -2.87 -20.97
C ASN A 6 -29.93 -3.20 -20.56
N GLN A 7 -29.12 -2.23 -20.15
CA GLN A 7 -27.77 -2.50 -19.64
C GLN A 7 -27.78 -3.41 -18.39
N LYS A 8 -28.73 -3.20 -17.47
CA LYS A 8 -28.87 -4.08 -16.28
C LYS A 8 -29.33 -5.49 -16.64
N LYS A 9 -30.24 -5.64 -17.60
CA LYS A 9 -30.71 -6.95 -18.07
C LYS A 9 -29.61 -7.72 -18.80
N ILE A 10 -28.86 -7.05 -19.69
CA ILE A 10 -27.73 -7.65 -20.41
C ILE A 10 -26.63 -8.08 -19.43
N ALA A 11 -26.32 -7.24 -18.43
CA ALA A 11 -25.38 -7.57 -17.37
C ALA A 11 -25.79 -8.79 -16.53
N PHE A 12 -27.08 -8.94 -16.25
CA PHE A 12 -27.64 -10.06 -15.51
C PHE A 12 -27.62 -11.37 -16.33
N ILE A 13 -27.90 -11.29 -17.62
CA ILE A 13 -27.83 -12.45 -18.53
C ILE A 13 -26.38 -12.91 -18.73
N LEU A 14 -25.44 -11.97 -18.91
CA LEU A 14 -24.01 -12.27 -18.98
C LEU A 14 -23.49 -12.88 -17.67
N LEU A 15 -23.99 -12.42 -16.51
CA LEU A 15 -23.68 -13.02 -15.22
C LEU A 15 -24.08 -14.49 -15.15
N LEU A 16 -25.33 -14.80 -15.53
CA LEU A 16 -25.85 -16.17 -15.53
C LEU A 16 -25.04 -17.06 -16.47
N ALA A 17 -24.74 -16.58 -17.68
CA ALA A 17 -23.90 -17.30 -18.63
C ALA A 17 -22.50 -17.57 -18.07
N LEU A 18 -21.88 -16.57 -17.44
CA LEU A 18 -20.54 -16.70 -16.87
C LEU A 18 -20.51 -17.55 -15.60
N LEU A 19 -21.55 -17.51 -14.76
CA LEU A 19 -21.72 -18.42 -13.61
C LEU A 19 -21.84 -19.87 -14.08
N CYS A 20 -22.63 -20.12 -15.14
CA CYS A 20 -22.74 -21.46 -15.74
C CYS A 20 -21.40 -21.93 -16.31
N VAL A 21 -20.61 -21.04 -16.93
CA VAL A 21 -19.25 -21.36 -17.41
C VAL A 21 -18.30 -21.62 -16.23
N GLY A 22 -18.36 -20.83 -15.15
CA GLY A 22 -17.56 -21.03 -13.94
C GLY A 22 -17.89 -22.35 -13.23
N ILE A 23 -19.18 -22.73 -13.17
CA ILE A 23 -19.64 -24.03 -12.64
C ILE A 23 -19.24 -25.19 -13.56
N GLY A 24 -19.28 -25.00 -14.88
CA GLY A 24 -18.79 -25.98 -15.85
C GLY A 24 -17.27 -26.15 -15.86
N LEU A 25 -16.51 -25.14 -15.44
CA LEU A 25 -15.05 -25.23 -15.29
C LEU A 25 -14.62 -25.80 -13.93
N LEU A 26 -15.47 -25.65 -12.90
CA LEU A 26 -15.31 -26.30 -11.58
C LEU A 26 -15.25 -27.84 -11.68
N SER A 27 -15.83 -28.44 -12.72
CA SER A 27 -15.77 -29.88 -12.97
C SER A 27 -14.54 -30.34 -13.77
N VAL A 28 -13.69 -29.42 -14.25
CA VAL A 28 -12.60 -29.73 -15.19
C VAL A 28 -11.22 -29.24 -14.72
N ILE A 29 -11.14 -28.24 -13.81
CA ILE A 29 -9.88 -27.57 -13.41
C ILE A 29 -9.73 -27.51 -11.86
N ASP A 30 -8.48 -27.49 -11.38
CA ASP A 30 -8.08 -27.27 -9.97
C ASP A 30 -8.98 -26.24 -9.25
N TYR A 31 -9.53 -26.63 -8.10
CA TYR A 31 -10.48 -25.84 -7.31
C TYR A 31 -9.96 -24.43 -6.97
N LYS A 32 -8.64 -24.25 -6.88
CA LYS A 32 -8.00 -22.94 -6.64
C LYS A 32 -8.19 -21.97 -7.82
N PHE A 33 -8.07 -22.46 -9.04
CA PHE A 33 -8.30 -21.67 -10.25
C PHE A 33 -9.78 -21.29 -10.39
N SER A 34 -10.66 -22.22 -10.03
CA SER A 34 -12.11 -22.03 -10.06
C SER A 34 -12.61 -20.99 -9.05
N LEU A 35 -12.02 -20.92 -7.85
CA LEU A 35 -12.30 -19.86 -6.88
C LEU A 35 -11.82 -18.48 -7.36
N ILE A 36 -10.67 -18.42 -8.03
CA ILE A 36 -10.15 -17.18 -8.63
C ILE A 36 -11.07 -16.72 -9.77
N LEU A 37 -11.52 -17.64 -10.63
CA LEU A 37 -12.44 -17.33 -11.71
C LEU A 37 -13.79 -16.84 -11.15
N LEU A 38 -14.33 -17.51 -10.13
CA LEU A 38 -15.57 -17.10 -9.44
C LEU A 38 -15.42 -15.70 -8.81
N GLY A 39 -14.25 -15.41 -8.21
CA GLY A 39 -13.90 -14.09 -7.70
C GLY A 39 -13.82 -13.02 -8.80
N LEU A 40 -13.19 -13.32 -9.93
CA LEU A 40 -13.14 -12.46 -11.11
C LEU A 40 -14.54 -12.22 -11.69
N LEU A 41 -15.41 -13.24 -11.67
CA LEU A 41 -16.78 -13.16 -12.16
C LEU A 41 -17.69 -12.33 -11.25
N ILE A 42 -17.64 -12.55 -9.94
CA ILE A 42 -18.31 -11.71 -8.94
C ILE A 42 -17.80 -10.26 -9.04
N PHE A 43 -16.50 -10.09 -9.24
CA PHE A 43 -15.90 -8.78 -9.45
C PHE A 43 -16.39 -8.12 -10.74
N THR A 44 -16.42 -8.82 -11.89
CA THR A 44 -16.98 -8.31 -13.16
C THR A 44 -18.47 -8.01 -13.08
N TRP A 45 -19.24 -8.73 -12.26
CA TRP A 45 -20.64 -8.42 -12.00
C TRP A 45 -20.81 -7.13 -11.21
N ILE A 46 -20.03 -7.00 -10.14
CA ILE A 46 -19.99 -5.80 -9.32
C ILE A 46 -19.53 -4.60 -10.18
N PHE A 47 -18.57 -4.83 -11.11
CA PHE A 47 -18.02 -3.90 -12.12
C PHE A 47 -19.06 -3.13 -12.93
N ILE A 48 -20.23 -3.71 -13.13
CA ILE A 48 -21.30 -3.09 -13.92
C ILE A 48 -22.13 -2.10 -13.08
N THR A 49 -21.94 -2.03 -11.75
CA THR A 49 -22.73 -1.19 -10.84
C THR A 49 -21.91 -0.11 -10.14
N LYS A 50 -22.53 1.06 -9.82
CA LYS A 50 -21.94 2.13 -8.97
C LYS A 50 -21.51 1.64 -7.56
N LYS A 51 -21.86 0.42 -7.16
CA LYS A 51 -21.52 -0.19 -5.87
C LYS A 51 -20.07 -0.70 -5.81
N MET A 52 -19.39 -0.76 -6.96
CA MET A 52 -17.97 -1.10 -7.13
C MET A 52 -17.01 -0.45 -6.14
N LEU A 53 -17.12 0.87 -5.98
CA LEU A 53 -16.17 1.62 -5.18
C LEU A 53 -16.16 1.14 -3.72
N TYR A 54 -17.34 0.84 -3.17
CA TYR A 54 -17.48 0.41 -1.79
C TYR A 54 -17.02 -1.02 -1.60
N PHE A 55 -17.29 -1.91 -2.57
CA PHE A 55 -16.80 -3.27 -2.55
C PHE A 55 -15.27 -3.34 -2.66
N PHE A 56 -14.68 -2.53 -3.55
CA PHE A 56 -13.23 -2.39 -3.65
C PHE A 56 -12.61 -1.96 -2.32
N LEU A 57 -13.20 -0.97 -1.63
CA LEU A 57 -12.72 -0.52 -0.32
C LEU A 57 -12.86 -1.59 0.79
N VAL A 58 -13.83 -2.51 0.68
CA VAL A 58 -14.00 -3.62 1.63
C VAL A 58 -12.97 -4.73 1.40
N ILE A 59 -12.63 -5.01 0.14
CA ILE A 59 -11.62 -6.03 -0.20
C ILE A 59 -10.20 -5.51 -0.07
N LEU A 60 -9.99 -4.21 -0.29
CA LEU A 60 -8.66 -3.59 -0.25
C LEU A 60 -7.81 -4.02 0.96
N PRO A 61 -8.33 -4.05 2.20
CA PRO A 61 -7.51 -4.44 3.35
C PRO A 61 -7.37 -5.95 3.55
N ILE A 62 -7.78 -6.77 2.57
CA ILE A 62 -7.49 -8.20 2.52
C ILE A 62 -6.32 -8.38 1.57
N ASP A 63 -5.15 -8.74 2.08
CA ASP A 63 -3.91 -8.91 1.30
C ASP A 63 -3.92 -10.27 0.55
N SER A 64 -5.08 -10.65 0.01
CA SER A 64 -5.33 -11.88 -0.76
C SER A 64 -4.69 -11.85 -2.16
N PHE A 65 -4.21 -10.68 -2.60
CA PHE A 65 -3.47 -10.51 -3.86
C PHE A 65 -2.16 -11.31 -3.91
N LEU A 66 -1.57 -11.63 -2.74
CA LEU A 66 -0.35 -12.44 -2.63
C LEU A 66 -0.60 -13.95 -2.62
N PHE A 67 -1.86 -14.38 -2.43
CA PHE A 67 -2.22 -15.79 -2.66
C PHE A 67 -2.02 -16.17 -4.13
N ILE A 68 -2.11 -15.19 -5.03
CA ILE A 68 -1.77 -15.37 -6.43
C ILE A 68 -0.25 -15.45 -6.57
N ASP A 69 0.53 -14.45 -6.18
CA ASP A 69 1.95 -14.43 -6.58
C ASP A 69 2.83 -15.57 -6.05
N ARG A 70 2.55 -16.07 -4.83
CA ARG A 70 3.38 -17.14 -4.21
C ARG A 70 2.83 -18.56 -4.36
N PHE A 71 1.53 -18.72 -4.63
CA PHE A 71 0.91 -20.06 -4.80
C PHE A 71 0.37 -20.32 -6.20
N SER A 72 0.34 -19.31 -7.07
CA SER A 72 -0.14 -19.48 -8.43
C SER A 72 1.02 -19.58 -9.42
N SER A 73 0.82 -20.37 -10.46
CA SER A 73 1.78 -20.44 -11.57
C SER A 73 1.97 -19.05 -12.20
N LYS A 74 3.10 -18.81 -12.87
CA LYS A 74 3.38 -17.58 -13.64
C LYS A 74 2.18 -17.14 -14.51
N TYR A 75 1.36 -18.08 -14.95
CA TYR A 75 0.14 -17.88 -15.74
C TYR A 75 -0.99 -17.13 -15.01
N VAL A 76 -1.16 -17.30 -13.70
CA VAL A 76 -2.23 -16.62 -12.96
C VAL A 76 -1.82 -15.18 -12.61
N LYS A 77 -0.53 -14.94 -12.27
CA LYS A 77 0.04 -13.57 -12.22
C LYS A 77 -0.19 -12.86 -13.56
N PHE A 78 0.06 -13.55 -14.68
CA PHE A 78 -0.15 -13.02 -16.02
C PHE A 78 -1.63 -12.74 -16.33
N GLY A 79 -2.55 -13.66 -16.01
CA GLY A 79 -3.99 -13.46 -16.18
C GLY A 79 -4.53 -12.28 -15.36
N PHE A 80 -4.01 -12.10 -14.15
CA PHE A 80 -4.36 -10.96 -13.30
C PHE A 80 -3.81 -9.62 -13.82
N ILE A 81 -2.57 -9.61 -14.32
CA ILE A 81 -1.98 -8.45 -15.00
C ILE A 81 -2.84 -8.04 -16.20
N ILE A 82 -3.21 -8.99 -17.06
CA ILE A 82 -4.11 -8.74 -18.21
C ILE A 82 -5.44 -8.16 -17.72
N PHE A 83 -6.02 -8.72 -16.67
CA PHE A 83 -7.27 -8.25 -16.11
C PHE A 83 -7.18 -6.78 -15.64
N LEU A 84 -6.14 -6.41 -14.90
CA LEU A 84 -5.92 -5.02 -14.50
C LEU A 84 -5.68 -4.10 -15.71
N ILE A 85 -4.98 -4.58 -16.76
CA ILE A 85 -4.75 -3.82 -18.00
C ILE A 85 -6.10 -3.54 -18.67
N LEU A 86 -6.94 -4.56 -18.82
CA LEU A 86 -8.27 -4.42 -19.42
C LEU A 86 -9.14 -3.42 -18.64
N ILE A 87 -9.07 -3.46 -17.31
CA ILE A 87 -9.73 -2.48 -16.44
C ILE A 87 -9.21 -1.07 -16.69
N ALA A 88 -7.89 -0.88 -16.68
CA ALA A 88 -7.26 0.43 -16.89
C ALA A 88 -7.60 0.99 -18.27
N LEU A 89 -7.50 0.18 -19.33
CA LEU A 89 -7.82 0.54 -20.71
C LEU A 89 -9.31 0.89 -20.87
N PHE A 90 -10.21 0.08 -20.31
CA PHE A 90 -11.63 0.38 -20.32
C PHE A 90 -11.94 1.76 -19.71
N PHE A 91 -11.29 2.10 -18.59
CA PHE A 91 -11.49 3.40 -17.95
C PHE A 91 -10.88 4.57 -18.71
N LEU A 92 -9.69 4.39 -19.28
CA LEU A 92 -9.07 5.38 -20.16
C LEU A 92 -9.98 5.67 -21.36
N ILE A 93 -10.58 4.64 -21.96
CA ILE A 93 -11.48 4.79 -23.11
C ILE A 93 -12.79 5.47 -22.70
N LYS A 94 -13.41 5.04 -21.59
CA LYS A 94 -14.70 5.59 -21.14
C LYS A 94 -14.63 7.03 -20.65
N ASN A 95 -13.50 7.45 -20.08
CA ASN A 95 -13.34 8.74 -19.41
C ASN A 95 -12.26 9.66 -20.01
N LYS A 96 -11.76 9.37 -21.23
CA LYS A 96 -10.68 10.13 -21.89
C LYS A 96 -10.89 11.65 -21.89
N SER A 97 -12.15 12.11 -22.02
CA SER A 97 -12.52 13.54 -22.06
C SER A 97 -12.61 14.22 -20.69
N LYS A 98 -12.37 13.51 -19.56
CA LYS A 98 -12.56 14.04 -18.20
C LYS A 98 -11.31 14.02 -17.31
N LEU A 99 -10.20 13.42 -17.75
CA LEU A 99 -8.96 13.35 -17.00
C LEU A 99 -8.20 14.69 -17.11
N SER A 100 -7.77 15.26 -15.98
CA SER A 100 -7.01 16.52 -15.99
C SER A 100 -5.58 16.28 -16.48
N THR A 101 -5.03 17.24 -17.22
CA THR A 101 -3.65 17.19 -17.72
C THR A 101 -2.63 17.02 -16.58
N GLU A 102 -2.83 17.72 -15.46
CA GLU A 102 -1.97 17.61 -14.27
C GLU A 102 -1.92 16.18 -13.71
N PHE A 103 -3.06 15.48 -13.71
CA PHE A 103 -3.15 14.11 -13.23
C PHE A 103 -2.40 13.15 -14.16
N LEU A 104 -2.58 13.32 -15.48
CA LEU A 104 -1.87 12.52 -16.48
C LEU A 104 -0.36 12.75 -16.40
N ILE A 105 0.10 14.00 -16.30
CA ILE A 105 1.53 14.32 -16.15
C ILE A 105 2.11 13.65 -14.90
N THR A 106 1.39 13.67 -13.78
CA THR A 106 1.84 13.04 -12.53
C THR A 106 1.96 11.52 -12.67
N LEU A 107 0.95 10.87 -13.27
CA LEU A 107 1.01 9.42 -13.52
C LEU A 107 2.10 9.07 -14.53
N SER A 108 2.28 9.86 -15.59
CA SER A 108 3.33 9.65 -16.59
C SER A 108 4.73 9.80 -15.99
N ALA A 109 4.95 10.79 -15.12
CA ALA A 109 6.21 10.96 -14.40
C ALA A 109 6.55 9.75 -13.52
N PHE A 110 5.54 9.07 -12.96
CA PHE A 110 5.77 7.83 -12.24
C PHE A 110 5.98 6.63 -13.18
N ALA A 111 5.13 6.46 -14.20
CA ALA A 111 5.14 5.32 -15.10
C ALA A 111 6.43 5.23 -15.95
N ILE A 112 7.01 6.37 -16.33
CA ILE A 112 8.21 6.42 -17.16
C ILE A 112 9.42 5.75 -16.49
N ILE A 113 9.49 5.73 -15.15
CA ILE A 113 10.52 5.00 -14.40
C ILE A 113 10.54 3.53 -14.84
N PHE A 114 9.36 2.91 -14.85
CA PHE A 114 9.18 1.49 -15.12
C PHE A 114 9.25 1.17 -16.61
N VAL A 115 8.82 2.08 -17.48
CA VAL A 115 8.97 1.92 -18.94
C VAL A 115 10.45 1.91 -19.32
N VAL A 116 11.23 2.87 -18.82
CA VAL A 116 12.67 2.94 -19.11
C VAL A 116 13.41 1.77 -18.46
N ASN A 117 13.07 1.40 -17.23
CA ASN A 117 13.68 0.25 -16.56
C ASN A 117 13.44 -1.07 -17.31
N THR A 118 12.26 -1.26 -17.91
CA THR A 118 11.96 -2.46 -18.71
C THR A 118 12.91 -2.63 -19.89
N VAL A 119 13.29 -1.53 -20.54
CA VAL A 119 14.19 -1.54 -21.71
C VAL A 119 15.66 -1.66 -21.29
N THR A 120 16.03 -1.04 -20.17
CA THR A 120 17.43 -0.91 -19.71
C THR A 120 17.88 -2.00 -18.75
N SER A 121 16.95 -2.81 -18.23
CA SER A 121 17.19 -3.92 -17.31
C SER A 121 18.13 -4.99 -17.88
N LYS A 122 18.90 -5.61 -16.98
CA LYS A 122 19.74 -6.78 -17.31
C LYS A 122 18.91 -8.05 -17.57
N SER A 123 17.65 -8.08 -17.12
CA SER A 123 16.65 -9.10 -17.49
C SER A 123 15.33 -8.43 -17.86
N PRO A 124 15.15 -8.00 -19.12
CA PRO A 124 13.95 -7.31 -19.56
C PRO A 124 12.66 -8.09 -19.28
N LEU A 125 12.68 -9.43 -19.41
CA LEU A 125 11.50 -10.25 -19.15
C LEU A 125 11.08 -10.20 -17.67
N THR A 126 12.01 -10.43 -16.74
CA THR A 126 11.72 -10.37 -15.29
C THR A 126 11.24 -8.97 -14.91
N SER A 127 11.98 -7.94 -15.32
CA SER A 127 11.64 -6.56 -14.97
C SER A 127 10.33 -6.12 -15.60
N SER A 128 9.99 -6.55 -16.82
CA SER A 128 8.71 -6.19 -17.45
C SER A 128 7.50 -6.63 -16.63
N LEU A 129 7.54 -7.82 -16.04
CA LEU A 129 6.45 -8.36 -15.22
C LEU A 129 6.29 -7.60 -13.90
N GLU A 130 7.41 -7.32 -13.24
CA GLU A 130 7.42 -6.55 -11.99
C GLU A 130 6.99 -5.10 -12.21
N ASN A 131 7.49 -4.48 -13.28
CA ASN A 131 7.16 -3.13 -13.71
C ASN A 131 5.68 -3.00 -14.09
N ALA A 132 5.14 -3.95 -14.85
CA ALA A 132 3.72 -4.00 -15.19
C ALA A 132 2.85 -4.06 -13.93
N THR A 133 3.24 -4.87 -12.94
CA THR A 133 2.49 -4.98 -11.67
C THR A 133 2.41 -3.64 -10.94
N VAL A 134 3.52 -2.91 -10.82
CA VAL A 134 3.53 -1.60 -10.16
C VAL A 134 2.72 -0.56 -10.94
N ILE A 135 2.85 -0.53 -12.27
CA ILE A 135 2.05 0.37 -13.12
C ILE A 135 0.56 0.09 -12.90
N LEU A 136 0.15 -1.18 -12.89
CA LEU A 136 -1.24 -1.56 -12.75
C LEU A 136 -1.82 -1.24 -11.38
N VAL A 137 -1.03 -1.41 -10.32
CA VAL A 137 -1.40 -0.94 -8.98
C VAL A 137 -1.57 0.58 -8.97
N SER A 138 -0.69 1.33 -9.65
CA SER A 138 -0.83 2.78 -9.77
C SER A 138 -2.07 3.21 -10.54
N CYS A 139 -2.57 2.39 -11.48
CA CYS A 139 -3.83 2.62 -12.19
C CYS A 139 -5.07 2.62 -11.28
N THR A 140 -4.98 2.15 -10.02
CA THR A 140 -6.07 2.31 -9.05
C THR A 140 -6.39 3.78 -8.75
N ALA A 141 -5.44 4.70 -8.99
CA ALA A 141 -5.68 6.14 -9.00
C ALA A 141 -6.68 6.57 -10.09
N LEU A 142 -6.67 5.92 -11.26
CA LEU A 142 -7.64 6.21 -12.33
C LEU A 142 -9.05 5.82 -11.91
N ILE A 143 -9.19 4.73 -11.14
CA ILE A 143 -10.47 4.27 -10.61
C ILE A 143 -11.03 5.32 -9.64
N SER A 144 -10.25 5.74 -8.64
CA SER A 144 -10.71 6.74 -7.68
C SER A 144 -11.01 8.08 -8.36
N TYR A 145 -10.18 8.52 -9.31
CA TYR A 145 -10.46 9.74 -10.07
C TYR A 145 -11.79 9.66 -10.87
N SER A 146 -12.07 8.50 -11.46
CA SER A 146 -13.21 8.29 -12.34
C SER A 146 -14.55 8.19 -11.62
N PHE A 147 -14.59 7.57 -10.43
CA PHE A 147 -15.84 7.22 -9.75
C PHE A 147 -16.20 8.11 -8.57
N ILE A 148 -15.23 8.83 -8.01
CA ILE A 148 -15.47 9.63 -6.81
C ILE A 148 -16.08 10.97 -7.18
N ASN A 149 -17.33 11.18 -6.76
CA ASN A 149 -17.93 12.51 -6.76
C ASN A 149 -17.71 13.16 -5.40
N GLN A 150 -17.74 14.49 -5.35
CA GLN A 150 -17.54 15.25 -4.12
C GLN A 150 -18.52 14.83 -3.01
N GLN A 151 -19.79 14.61 -3.37
CA GLN A 151 -20.84 14.10 -2.47
C GLN A 151 -20.57 12.68 -1.92
N SER A 152 -19.68 11.91 -2.55
CA SER A 152 -19.35 10.54 -2.12
C SER A 152 -18.14 10.47 -1.20
N ILE A 153 -17.36 11.54 -1.05
CA ILE A 153 -16.10 11.54 -0.29
C ILE A 153 -16.33 11.17 1.18
N GLU A 154 -17.33 11.75 1.84
CA GLU A 154 -17.67 11.39 3.22
C GLU A 154 -18.05 9.92 3.37
N LYS A 155 -18.82 9.40 2.40
CA LYS A 155 -19.22 7.99 2.40
C LYS A 155 -18.02 7.07 2.22
N ILE A 156 -17.10 7.42 1.32
CA ILE A 156 -15.83 6.69 1.11
C ILE A 156 -14.99 6.69 2.39
N LEU A 157 -14.85 7.85 3.04
CA LEU A 157 -14.13 7.95 4.31
C LEU A 157 -14.76 7.06 5.38
N LYS A 158 -16.09 7.05 5.51
CA LYS A 158 -16.81 6.16 6.44
C LYS A 158 -16.54 4.68 6.14
N PHE A 159 -16.49 4.29 4.86
CA PHE A 159 -16.14 2.92 4.47
C PHE A 159 -14.68 2.57 4.80
N ILE A 160 -13.73 3.47 4.55
CA ILE A 160 -12.32 3.29 4.93
C ILE A 160 -12.19 3.13 6.46
N ILE A 161 -12.86 3.98 7.24
CA ILE A 161 -12.88 3.91 8.71
C ILE A 161 -13.46 2.58 9.18
N PHE A 162 -14.60 2.19 8.63
CA PHE A 162 -15.28 0.95 9.03
C PHE A 162 -14.40 -0.27 8.75
N THR A 163 -13.88 -0.38 7.53
CA THR A 163 -13.06 -1.52 7.09
C THR A 163 -11.74 -1.60 7.84
N SER A 164 -11.06 -0.46 8.08
CA SER A 164 -9.83 -0.45 8.88
C SER A 164 -10.06 -0.85 10.33
N THR A 165 -11.19 -0.44 10.90
CA THR A 165 -11.56 -0.79 12.27
C THR A 165 -11.83 -2.29 12.37
N LEU A 166 -12.52 -2.89 11.41
CA LEU A 166 -12.72 -4.35 11.36
C LEU A 166 -11.40 -5.10 11.28
N VAL A 167 -10.48 -4.68 10.41
CA VAL A 167 -9.15 -5.31 10.31
C VAL A 167 -8.35 -5.16 11.60
N SER A 168 -8.42 -3.99 12.24
CA SER A 168 -7.73 -3.75 13.50
C SER A 168 -8.31 -4.61 14.64
N VAL A 169 -9.64 -4.72 14.73
CA VAL A 169 -10.31 -5.61 15.68
C VAL A 169 -9.90 -7.06 15.43
N TRP A 170 -9.91 -7.50 14.18
CA TRP A 170 -9.45 -8.84 13.81
C TRP A 170 -7.99 -9.08 14.22
N GLY A 171 -7.09 -8.13 13.96
CA GLY A 171 -5.70 -8.22 14.40
C GLY A 171 -5.53 -8.23 15.93
N ILE A 172 -6.35 -7.49 16.67
CA ILE A 172 -6.36 -7.55 18.15
C ILE A 172 -6.86 -8.92 18.63
N LEU A 173 -7.90 -9.48 18.01
CA LEU A 173 -8.38 -10.83 18.31
C LEU A 173 -7.32 -11.89 17.97
N GLN A 174 -6.58 -11.72 16.88
CA GLN A 174 -5.42 -12.53 16.52
C GLN A 174 -4.37 -12.53 17.64
N TYR A 175 -4.04 -11.36 18.19
CA TYR A 175 -3.13 -11.24 19.33
C TYR A 175 -3.63 -11.99 20.57
N ILE A 176 -4.90 -11.79 20.95
CA ILE A 176 -5.49 -12.38 22.16
C ILE A 176 -5.60 -13.91 22.04
N SER A 177 -5.95 -14.41 20.87
CA SER A 177 -6.12 -15.84 20.62
C SER A 177 -4.80 -16.60 20.43
N GLY A 178 -3.67 -15.90 20.26
CA GLY A 178 -2.40 -16.52 19.88
C GLY A 178 -2.41 -17.11 18.45
N PHE A 179 -3.39 -16.75 17.62
CA PHE A 179 -3.51 -17.25 16.25
C PHE A 179 -2.47 -16.57 15.34
N HIS A 180 -1.62 -17.33 14.65
CA HIS A 180 -0.44 -16.72 14.02
C HIS A 180 -0.71 -16.06 12.66
N SER A 181 -1.71 -16.50 11.88
CA SER A 181 -2.12 -15.76 10.66
C SER A 181 -3.43 -16.24 10.02
N PHE A 182 -4.15 -15.33 9.35
CA PHE A 182 -5.35 -15.64 8.56
C PHE A 182 -5.10 -16.57 7.35
N PHE A 183 -3.88 -16.64 6.83
CA PHE A 183 -3.57 -17.27 5.52
C PHE A 183 -2.58 -18.44 5.56
N VAL A 184 -1.96 -18.71 6.71
CA VAL A 184 -0.87 -19.69 6.82
C VAL A 184 -1.28 -20.77 7.80
N SER A 185 -1.50 -21.99 7.28
CA SER A 185 -1.63 -23.18 8.12
C SER A 185 -0.28 -23.59 8.70
N ASP A 186 -0.29 -24.34 9.81
CA ASP A 186 0.94 -24.82 10.46
C ASP A 186 1.85 -25.63 9.52
N GLU A 187 1.25 -26.34 8.57
CA GLU A 187 1.95 -27.12 7.53
C GLU A 187 2.71 -26.23 6.53
N ILE A 188 2.16 -25.04 6.22
CA ILE A 188 2.80 -24.05 5.35
C ILE A 188 3.92 -23.32 6.08
N LEU A 189 3.75 -23.02 7.38
CA LEU A 189 4.81 -22.46 8.23
C LEU A 189 6.03 -23.40 8.27
N GLN A 190 5.80 -24.72 8.42
CA GLN A 190 6.88 -25.72 8.38
C GLN A 190 7.52 -25.83 6.99
N ARG A 191 6.74 -25.78 5.91
CA ARG A 191 7.30 -25.84 4.55
C ARG A 191 8.14 -24.60 4.24
N TRP A 192 7.72 -23.43 4.72
CA TRP A 192 8.44 -22.17 4.53
C TRP A 192 9.68 -22.00 5.39
N SER A 193 9.77 -22.70 6.53
CA SER A 193 11.01 -22.79 7.31
C SER A 193 12.04 -23.71 6.63
N VAL A 194 11.59 -24.78 5.97
CA VAL A 194 12.45 -25.75 5.25
C VAL A 194 13.07 -25.17 3.97
N TYR A 195 12.38 -24.30 3.23
CA TYR A 195 12.89 -23.75 1.96
C TYR A 195 13.63 -22.40 2.08
N GLY A 196 13.78 -21.82 3.27
CA GLY A 196 14.43 -20.51 3.41
C GLY A 196 13.69 -19.37 2.66
N ILE A 197 12.39 -19.52 2.42
CA ILE A 197 11.55 -18.57 1.64
C ILE A 197 10.96 -17.46 2.54
N THR A 198 11.00 -17.65 3.86
CA THR A 198 10.52 -16.67 4.85
C THR A 198 11.64 -15.74 5.31
N GLY A 199 12.15 -14.93 4.38
CA GLY A 199 13.11 -13.88 4.69
C GLY A 199 12.54 -12.90 5.74
N GLY A 200 13.17 -12.87 6.92
CA GLY A 200 13.21 -11.73 7.84
C GLY A 200 12.01 -11.45 8.76
N ASP A 201 10.81 -11.99 8.48
CA ASP A 201 9.60 -11.62 9.25
C ASP A 201 9.08 -12.73 10.21
N ASN A 202 9.78 -13.87 10.36
CA ASN A 202 9.51 -14.90 11.38
C ASN A 202 9.89 -14.47 12.81
N LEU A 203 9.60 -13.21 13.17
CA LEU A 203 9.44 -12.76 14.56
C LEU A 203 8.09 -13.21 15.14
N ALA A 204 7.32 -14.01 14.40
CA ALA A 204 6.07 -14.60 14.84
C ALA A 204 6.23 -15.42 16.14
N ASP A 205 7.41 -16.03 16.34
CA ASP A 205 7.69 -16.89 17.50
C ASP A 205 8.11 -16.12 18.77
N GLU A 206 8.51 -14.84 18.69
CA GLU A 206 8.99 -14.10 19.89
C GLU A 206 8.04 -13.01 20.43
N TYR A 207 7.09 -12.51 19.62
CA TYR A 207 6.23 -11.39 20.04
C TYR A 207 4.75 -11.47 19.64
N HIS A 208 4.26 -12.60 19.09
CA HIS A 208 2.89 -12.73 18.57
C HIS A 208 2.44 -11.50 17.75
N ARG A 209 3.31 -11.01 16.85
CA ARG A 209 3.05 -9.78 16.08
C ARG A 209 1.78 -9.94 15.25
N ILE A 210 0.89 -8.95 15.31
CA ILE A 210 -0.35 -9.06 14.54
C ILE A 210 -0.11 -8.76 13.07
N THR A 211 -0.80 -9.51 12.22
CA THR A 211 -0.82 -9.29 10.77
C THR A 211 -2.22 -8.96 10.27
N GLY A 212 -3.25 -9.21 11.08
CA GLY A 212 -4.65 -9.01 10.74
C GLY A 212 -5.00 -9.84 9.50
N THR A 213 -5.43 -9.15 8.46
CA THR A 213 -5.71 -9.71 7.12
C THR A 213 -4.58 -9.46 6.13
N PHE A 214 -3.39 -9.10 6.62
CA PHE A 214 -2.19 -8.85 5.83
C PHE A 214 -1.18 -9.98 5.95
N PHE A 215 -0.23 -10.06 5.01
CA PHE A 215 0.84 -11.06 5.08
C PHE A 215 1.92 -10.70 6.10
N SER A 216 2.28 -9.41 6.16
CA SER A 216 3.34 -8.94 7.05
C SER A 216 2.83 -7.88 8.03
N PRO A 217 3.35 -7.86 9.26
CA PRO A 217 3.03 -6.83 10.24
C PRO A 217 3.48 -5.43 9.77
N ASN A 218 4.50 -5.37 8.90
CA ASN A 218 5.00 -4.13 8.34
C ASN A 218 4.00 -3.54 7.34
N THR A 219 3.40 -4.37 6.48
CA THR A 219 2.37 -3.94 5.52
C THR A 219 1.12 -3.44 6.24
N LEU A 220 0.65 -4.19 7.24
CA LEU A 220 -0.45 -3.76 8.11
C LEU A 220 -0.12 -2.41 8.76
N GLY A 221 1.10 -2.24 9.29
CA GLY A 221 1.53 -0.99 9.91
C GLY A 221 1.45 0.23 8.97
N VAL A 222 1.87 0.09 7.71
CA VAL A 222 1.75 1.17 6.70
C VAL A 222 0.29 1.50 6.38
N TYR A 223 -0.54 0.46 6.24
CA TYR A 223 -1.98 0.62 6.03
C TYR A 223 -2.65 1.38 7.20
N LEU A 224 -2.39 0.95 8.44
CA LEU A 224 -2.94 1.59 9.63
C LEU A 224 -2.43 3.02 9.80
N ASN A 225 -1.14 3.28 9.56
CA ASN A 225 -0.60 4.64 9.58
C ASN A 225 -1.32 5.58 8.61
N THR A 226 -1.58 5.10 7.39
CA THR A 226 -2.28 5.85 6.33
C THR A 226 -3.66 6.27 6.81
N ILE A 227 -4.36 5.40 7.53
CA ILE A 227 -5.69 5.70 8.06
C ILE A 227 -5.61 6.61 9.28
N ILE A 228 -4.75 6.30 10.25
CA ILE A 228 -4.61 7.08 11.47
C ILE A 228 -4.26 8.53 11.14
N ILE A 229 -3.31 8.78 10.23
CA ILE A 229 -2.91 10.15 9.89
C ILE A 229 -4.01 10.94 9.16
N LEU A 230 -4.83 10.24 8.35
CA LEU A 230 -5.99 10.82 7.68
C LEU A 230 -7.06 11.25 8.70
N LEU A 231 -7.40 10.35 9.63
CA LEU A 231 -8.40 10.61 10.67
C LEU A 231 -7.91 11.65 11.68
N PHE A 232 -6.65 11.59 12.09
CA PHE A 232 -6.03 12.57 12.97
C PHE A 232 -6.11 13.98 12.37
N SER A 233 -5.86 14.11 11.06
CA SER A 233 -5.94 15.40 10.36
C SER A 233 -7.36 15.95 10.29
N ILE A 234 -8.34 15.08 10.03
CA ILE A 234 -9.78 15.42 10.10
C ILE A 234 -10.14 15.94 11.49
N VAL A 235 -9.72 15.21 12.54
CA VAL A 235 -10.03 15.56 13.92
C VAL A 235 -9.38 16.89 14.34
N LEU A 236 -8.11 17.07 13.99
CA LEU A 236 -7.36 18.32 14.20
C LEU A 236 -7.95 19.53 13.47
N GLY A 237 -8.67 19.30 12.37
CA GLY A 237 -9.32 20.36 11.63
C GLY A 237 -10.56 20.92 12.31
N GLY A 238 -11.20 20.15 13.18
CA GLY A 238 -12.40 20.55 13.94
C GLY A 238 -13.66 20.79 13.10
N LYS A 239 -13.55 20.71 11.76
CA LYS A 239 -14.65 20.90 10.80
C LYS A 239 -15.24 19.53 10.44
N TYR A 240 -16.45 19.28 10.90
CA TYR A 240 -17.20 18.05 10.65
C TYR A 240 -18.49 18.40 9.93
N THR A 241 -18.99 17.48 9.12
CA THR A 241 -20.35 17.55 8.60
C THR A 241 -21.32 16.96 9.62
N GLU A 242 -22.60 17.35 9.55
CA GLU A 242 -23.64 16.84 10.47
C GLU A 242 -23.72 15.30 10.48
N THR A 243 -23.34 14.66 9.37
CA THR A 243 -23.39 13.20 9.25
C THR A 243 -22.13 12.49 9.76
N PHE A 244 -21.07 13.20 10.13
CA PHE A 244 -19.77 12.62 10.49
C PHE A 244 -19.60 12.57 12.02
N ASN A 245 -19.92 11.41 12.62
CA ASN A 245 -19.87 11.21 14.06
C ASN A 245 -18.43 11.22 14.60
N ARG A 246 -18.08 12.27 15.36
CA ARG A 246 -16.76 12.45 15.96
C ARG A 246 -16.36 11.33 16.92
N THR A 247 -17.31 10.78 17.67
CA THR A 247 -17.07 9.67 18.59
C THR A 247 -16.62 8.42 17.84
N PHE A 248 -17.27 8.12 16.71
CA PHE A 248 -16.89 6.98 15.87
C PHE A 248 -15.47 7.11 15.32
N VAL A 249 -15.06 8.31 14.95
CA VAL A 249 -13.71 8.60 14.44
C VAL A 249 -12.66 8.41 15.53
N TRP A 250 -12.93 8.89 16.74
CA TRP A 250 -12.02 8.70 17.88
C TRP A 250 -11.88 7.23 18.27
N ILE A 251 -12.98 6.50 18.34
CA ILE A 251 -12.97 5.05 18.59
C ILE A 251 -12.11 4.35 17.53
N SER A 252 -12.28 4.69 16.26
CA SER A 252 -11.47 4.14 15.19
C SER A 252 -9.99 4.48 15.34
N ILE A 253 -9.63 5.74 15.64
CA ILE A 253 -8.23 6.12 15.88
C ILE A 253 -7.62 5.28 17.00
N VAL A 254 -8.33 5.10 18.13
CA VAL A 254 -7.85 4.31 19.26
C VAL A 254 -7.62 2.86 18.88
N ILE A 255 -8.61 2.22 18.24
CA ILE A 255 -8.52 0.82 17.83
C ILE A 255 -7.40 0.60 16.80
N ASN A 256 -7.31 1.46 15.78
CA ASN A 256 -6.25 1.36 14.76
C ASN A 256 -4.87 1.64 15.37
N SER A 257 -4.76 2.55 16.34
CA SER A 257 -3.48 2.85 17.02
C SER A 257 -3.04 1.68 17.91
N LEU A 258 -3.98 1.04 18.60
CA LEU A 258 -3.70 -0.17 19.38
C LEU A 258 -3.25 -1.32 18.48
N ALA A 259 -3.95 -1.57 17.37
CA ALA A 259 -3.52 -2.55 16.39
C ALA A 259 -2.13 -2.22 15.81
N LEU A 260 -1.88 -0.96 15.46
CA LEU A 260 -0.57 -0.50 14.98
C LEU A 260 0.53 -0.79 16.01
N PHE A 261 0.26 -0.56 17.30
CA PHE A 261 1.18 -0.91 18.37
C PHE A 261 1.42 -2.42 18.42
N LEU A 262 0.40 -3.26 18.32
CA LEU A 262 0.57 -4.72 18.33
C LEU A 262 1.26 -5.28 17.06
N THR A 263 1.45 -4.49 16.00
CA THR A 263 2.28 -4.91 14.85
C THR A 263 3.77 -5.02 15.19
N PHE A 264 4.22 -4.33 16.25
CA PHE A 264 5.64 -4.13 16.58
C PHE A 264 6.50 -3.65 15.41
N SER A 265 5.88 -2.99 14.41
CA SER A 265 6.59 -2.41 13.28
C SER A 265 7.17 -1.05 13.68
N ARG A 266 8.39 -1.07 14.25
CA ARG A 266 9.14 0.11 14.70
C ARG A 266 9.17 1.23 13.64
N THR A 267 9.31 0.85 12.38
CA THR A 267 9.38 1.77 11.25
C THR A 267 8.03 2.42 10.97
N SER A 268 6.94 1.67 11.13
CA SER A 268 5.58 2.21 11.06
C SER A 268 5.32 3.20 12.19
N TRP A 269 5.70 2.90 13.43
CA TRP A 269 5.55 3.85 14.54
C TRP A 269 6.33 5.14 14.30
N PHE A 270 7.61 5.03 13.90
CA PHE A 270 8.44 6.18 13.57
C PHE A 270 7.82 7.03 12.46
N SER A 271 7.31 6.41 11.40
CA SER A 271 6.69 7.10 10.27
C SER A 271 5.44 7.88 10.66
N LEU A 272 4.61 7.32 11.54
CA LEU A 272 3.43 8.00 12.05
C LEU A 272 3.83 9.21 12.90
N ILE A 273 4.79 9.03 13.81
CA ILE A 273 5.30 10.12 14.65
C ILE A 273 5.88 11.24 13.79
N LEU A 274 6.67 10.90 12.77
CA LEU A 274 7.22 11.86 11.80
C LEU A 274 6.09 12.65 11.12
N ALA A 275 5.08 11.98 10.58
CA ALA A 275 3.97 12.64 9.89
C ALA A 275 3.15 13.53 10.81
N ILE A 276 2.85 13.08 12.04
CA ILE A 276 2.15 13.88 13.06
C ILE A 276 2.98 15.12 13.41
N SER A 277 4.30 14.96 13.61
CA SER A 277 5.21 16.06 13.93
C SER A 277 5.22 17.13 12.83
N VAL A 278 5.36 16.72 11.57
CA VAL A 278 5.36 17.65 10.45
C VAL A 278 4.03 18.38 10.34
N ILE A 279 2.89 17.69 10.48
CA ILE A 279 1.56 18.34 10.43
C ILE A 279 1.40 19.38 11.54
N LEU A 280 1.83 19.05 12.76
CA LEU A 280 1.71 19.96 13.90
C LEU A 280 2.66 21.15 13.84
N PHE A 281 3.86 20.94 13.29
CA PHE A 281 4.80 22.01 12.99
C PHE A 281 4.21 22.99 11.98
N LEU A 282 3.64 22.49 10.89
CA LEU A 282 2.97 23.32 9.87
C LEU A 282 1.72 24.03 10.40
N LYS A 283 1.08 23.52 11.46
CA LYS A 283 -0.04 24.18 12.16
C LYS A 283 0.40 25.06 13.34
N GLU A 284 1.70 25.30 13.49
CA GLU A 284 2.30 26.11 14.57
C GLU A 284 1.93 25.65 16.00
N ARG A 285 1.64 24.35 16.17
CA ARG A 285 1.26 23.75 17.46
C ARG A 285 2.50 23.35 18.27
N LYS A 286 3.41 24.31 18.50
CA LYS A 286 4.75 24.10 19.07
C LYS A 286 4.76 23.33 20.41
N LYS A 287 3.75 23.53 21.27
CA LYS A 287 3.63 22.79 22.55
C LYS A 287 3.48 21.27 22.37
N PHE A 288 2.82 20.82 21.30
CA PHE A 288 2.63 19.39 21.04
C PHE A 288 3.89 18.75 20.42
N LEU A 289 4.71 19.52 19.70
CA LEU A 289 6.01 19.05 19.21
C LEU A 289 6.94 18.69 20.37
N ILE A 290 6.88 19.45 21.47
CA ILE A 290 7.63 19.15 22.69
C ILE A 290 7.15 17.81 23.28
N SER A 291 5.84 17.57 23.34
CA SER A 291 5.29 16.28 23.80
C SER A 291 5.72 15.11 22.92
N ILE A 292 5.80 15.30 21.60
CA ILE A 292 6.29 14.26 20.68
C ILE A 292 7.79 14.03 20.86
N PHE A 293 8.57 15.10 21.02
CA PHE A 293 10.00 14.99 21.30
C PHE A 293 10.24 14.21 22.60
N ILE A 294 9.47 14.52 23.66
CA ILE A 294 9.50 13.78 24.93
C ILE A 294 9.10 12.32 24.71
N LEU A 295 8.05 12.04 23.94
CA LEU A 295 7.63 10.68 23.63
C LEU A 295 8.72 9.89 22.87
N LEU A 296 9.35 10.51 21.88
CA LEU A 296 10.47 9.90 21.14
C LEU A 296 11.69 9.68 22.05
N LEU A 297 11.96 10.61 22.96
CA LEU A 297 13.00 10.46 23.97
C LEU A 297 12.68 9.28 24.90
N LEU A 298 11.45 9.17 25.39
CA LEU A 298 11.00 8.07 26.25
C LEU A 298 11.02 6.71 25.52
N LEU A 299 10.65 6.67 24.25
CA LEU A 299 10.74 5.47 23.40
C LEU A 299 12.21 5.12 23.08
N GLY A 300 13.06 6.11 22.86
CA GLY A 300 14.50 5.89 22.66
C GLY A 300 15.17 5.39 23.94
N VAL A 301 14.80 5.95 25.09
CA VAL A 301 15.29 5.55 26.42
C VAL A 301 14.78 4.16 26.78
N SER A 302 13.52 3.80 26.49
CA SER A 302 13.01 2.44 26.74
C SER A 302 13.69 1.37 25.89
N LEU A 303 14.20 1.72 24.70
CA LEU A 303 15.01 0.82 23.89
C LEU A 303 16.44 0.63 24.43
N VAL A 304 16.94 1.57 25.24
CA VAL A 304 18.29 1.55 25.82
C VAL A 304 18.32 0.99 27.25
N LEU A 305 17.25 1.17 28.03
CA LEU A 305 17.18 0.76 29.44
C LEU A 305 16.78 -0.70 29.68
N ILE A 306 16.47 -1.47 28.63
CA ILE A 306 16.28 -2.93 28.77
C ILE A 306 17.68 -3.59 28.79
N PRO A 307 18.04 -4.39 29.83
CA PRO A 307 19.42 -4.81 30.08
C PRO A 307 20.16 -5.46 28.89
N ASN A 308 21.42 -5.05 28.76
CA ASN A 308 22.30 -5.15 27.60
C ASN A 308 22.75 -6.57 27.22
N GLU A 309 22.69 -7.56 28.11
CA GLU A 309 23.22 -8.92 27.79
C GLU A 309 22.28 -9.71 26.87
N TYR A 310 20.97 -9.49 27.00
CA TYR A 310 19.97 -10.08 26.11
C TYR A 310 20.03 -9.44 24.73
N TRP A 311 20.20 -8.11 24.66
CA TRP A 311 20.21 -7.35 23.40
C TRP A 311 21.55 -7.33 22.68
N VAL A 312 22.71 -7.35 23.33
CA VAL A 312 24.01 -7.29 22.61
C VAL A 312 24.32 -8.62 21.93
N THR A 313 23.97 -9.73 22.57
CA THR A 313 24.10 -11.09 22.01
C THR A 313 23.08 -11.31 20.89
N LYS A 314 21.84 -10.83 21.08
CA LYS A 314 20.83 -10.83 20.01
C LYS A 314 21.09 -9.80 18.93
N LEU A 315 21.59 -8.60 19.15
CA LEU A 315 21.87 -7.60 18.09
C LEU A 315 22.98 -8.08 17.15
N ARG A 316 23.91 -8.92 17.65
CA ARG A 316 24.89 -9.64 16.82
C ARG A 316 24.29 -10.83 16.06
N LEU A 317 23.15 -11.37 16.50
CA LEU A 317 22.44 -12.52 15.92
C LEU A 317 21.05 -12.18 15.34
N GLU A 318 20.63 -10.91 15.39
CA GLU A 318 19.26 -10.46 15.15
C GLU A 318 19.12 -10.26 13.65
N LYS A 319 18.40 -11.21 13.07
CA LYS A 319 18.06 -11.36 11.66
C LYS A 319 17.31 -10.15 11.04
N GLY A 320 17.04 -9.08 11.79
CA GLY A 320 16.27 -7.90 11.36
C GLY A 320 17.13 -6.69 11.00
N LEU A 321 17.70 -5.99 11.98
CA LEU A 321 18.47 -4.74 11.75
C LEU A 321 19.90 -5.00 11.26
N GLY A 322 20.60 -5.98 11.85
CA GLY A 322 21.94 -6.37 11.38
C GLY A 322 21.92 -6.94 9.97
N LEU A 323 20.88 -7.71 9.64
CA LEU A 323 20.65 -8.21 8.29
C LEU A 323 20.31 -7.09 7.28
N ARG A 324 19.44 -6.15 7.65
CA ARG A 324 19.12 -4.99 6.80
C ARG A 324 20.34 -4.14 6.52
N TYR A 325 21.26 -3.99 7.47
CA TYR A 325 22.53 -3.30 7.23
C TYR A 325 23.30 -3.92 6.07
N PHE A 326 23.46 -5.25 6.03
CA PHE A 326 24.13 -5.92 4.92
C PHE A 326 23.37 -5.76 3.60
N LEU A 327 22.04 -5.92 3.61
CA LEU A 327 21.20 -5.69 2.43
C LEU A 327 21.29 -4.25 1.91
N TRP A 328 21.45 -3.28 2.81
CA TRP A 328 21.61 -1.87 2.45
C TRP A 328 22.98 -1.62 1.83
N LEU A 329 24.02 -2.25 2.39
CA LEU A 329 25.36 -2.21 1.83
C LEU A 329 25.39 -2.84 0.44
N ASP A 330 24.76 -3.99 0.23
CA ASP A 330 24.62 -4.61 -1.09
C ASP A 330 23.88 -3.71 -2.08
N GLY A 331 22.75 -3.13 -1.65
CA GLY A 331 22.00 -2.18 -2.48
C GLY A 331 22.85 -0.97 -2.89
N TRP A 332 23.68 -0.47 -1.97
CA TRP A 332 24.62 0.61 -2.27
C TRP A 332 25.71 0.19 -3.25
N LEU A 333 26.29 -1.01 -3.08
CA LEU A 333 27.34 -1.52 -3.97
C LEU A 333 26.80 -1.82 -5.38
N ILE A 334 25.60 -2.39 -5.50
CA ILE A 334 24.92 -2.56 -6.79
C ILE A 334 24.70 -1.21 -7.46
N PHE A 335 24.21 -0.21 -6.71
CA PHE A 335 24.02 1.15 -7.25
C PHE A 335 25.34 1.75 -7.75
N ARG A 336 26.43 1.59 -6.99
CA ARG A 336 27.75 2.09 -7.39
C ARG A 336 28.20 1.52 -8.74
N ASP A 337 27.92 0.25 -9.00
CA ASP A 337 28.32 -0.43 -10.23
C ASP A 337 27.34 -0.18 -11.39
N TYR A 338 26.06 0.09 -11.09
CA TYR A 338 24.99 0.35 -12.07
C TYR A 338 24.21 1.67 -11.80
N PRO A 339 24.86 2.84 -11.80
CA PRO A 339 24.30 4.05 -11.21
C PRO A 339 23.15 4.69 -12.00
N ILE A 340 23.12 4.54 -13.33
CA ILE A 340 22.17 5.29 -14.17
C ILE A 340 20.79 4.62 -14.19
N PHE A 341 20.74 3.34 -14.56
CA PHE A 341 19.50 2.58 -14.79
C PHE A 341 19.28 1.42 -13.81
N GLY A 342 20.24 1.15 -12.93
CA GLY A 342 20.21 -0.01 -12.05
C GLY A 342 20.34 -1.33 -12.81
N VAL A 343 20.15 -2.43 -12.08
CA VAL A 343 20.21 -3.80 -12.64
C VAL A 343 18.90 -4.28 -13.25
N GLY A 344 17.79 -3.58 -13.01
CA GLY A 344 16.44 -4.00 -13.39
C GLY A 344 15.56 -4.34 -12.18
N GLN A 345 14.28 -3.98 -12.24
CA GLN A 345 13.33 -4.35 -11.19
C GLN A 345 13.22 -5.88 -11.04
N GLY A 346 13.29 -6.36 -9.80
CA GLY A 346 13.22 -7.79 -9.47
C GLY A 346 14.53 -8.55 -9.66
N MET A 347 15.65 -7.86 -9.91
CA MET A 347 16.95 -8.47 -10.12
C MET A 347 17.86 -8.42 -8.89
N PHE A 348 17.48 -7.74 -7.80
CA PHE A 348 18.30 -7.61 -6.60
C PHE A 348 18.76 -8.97 -6.09
N SER A 349 17.86 -9.96 -6.01
CA SER A 349 18.16 -11.32 -5.57
C SER A 349 19.22 -12.04 -6.40
N ASN A 350 19.38 -11.66 -7.68
CA ASN A 350 20.38 -12.21 -8.58
C ASN A 350 21.78 -11.59 -8.39
N TYR A 351 21.86 -10.40 -7.79
CA TYR A 351 23.10 -9.63 -7.69
C TYR A 351 23.64 -9.54 -6.27
N TYR A 352 22.81 -9.39 -5.24
CA TYR A 352 23.29 -9.06 -3.89
C TYR A 352 24.23 -10.13 -3.30
N LEU A 353 24.01 -11.41 -3.63
CA LEU A 353 24.85 -12.51 -3.17
C LEU A 353 26.30 -12.44 -3.67
N SER A 354 26.57 -11.66 -4.72
CA SER A 354 27.92 -11.46 -5.27
C SER A 354 28.72 -10.35 -4.56
N TYR A 355 28.09 -9.57 -3.68
CA TYR A 355 28.72 -8.42 -3.02
C TYR A 355 29.12 -8.71 -1.58
N VAL A 356 28.16 -8.92 -0.69
CA VAL A 356 28.41 -9.21 0.72
C VAL A 356 27.87 -10.59 1.06
N TYR A 357 28.70 -11.38 1.75
CA TYR A 357 28.23 -12.63 2.35
C TYR A 357 27.25 -12.31 3.48
N ILE A 358 25.98 -12.62 3.26
CA ILE A 358 24.95 -12.56 4.28
C ILE A 358 24.91 -13.94 4.96
N PRO A 359 25.19 -14.06 6.27
CA PRO A 359 25.11 -15.33 7.01
C PRO A 359 23.63 -15.71 7.25
N SER A 360 22.92 -15.98 6.16
CA SER A 360 21.49 -16.27 6.14
C SER A 360 21.21 -17.33 5.10
N THR A 361 20.39 -18.30 5.45
CA THR A 361 19.87 -19.31 4.50
C THR A 361 18.72 -18.77 3.65
N TYR A 362 18.30 -17.52 3.87
CA TYR A 362 17.17 -16.90 3.20
C TYR A 362 17.59 -16.06 2.00
N LEU A 363 16.81 -16.15 0.92
CA LEU A 363 16.94 -15.27 -0.24
C LEU A 363 16.09 -14.01 -0.04
N PHE A 364 16.70 -12.83 -0.25
CA PHE A 364 16.01 -11.54 -0.16
C PHE A 364 15.71 -10.99 -1.55
N GLU A 365 14.46 -10.64 -1.77
CA GLU A 365 14.00 -10.10 -3.06
C GLU A 365 14.33 -8.60 -3.22
N HIS A 366 14.72 -7.91 -2.15
CA HIS A 366 14.95 -6.47 -2.16
C HIS A 366 15.69 -5.96 -0.91
N PRO A 367 16.30 -4.76 -0.94
CA PRO A 367 17.07 -4.22 0.18
C PRO A 367 16.23 -3.76 1.39
N HIS A 368 14.91 -3.97 1.41
CA HIS A 368 14.00 -3.48 2.45
C HIS A 368 14.17 -1.98 2.73
N ASN A 369 14.47 -1.20 1.70
CA ASN A 369 14.54 0.26 1.73
C ASN A 369 14.18 0.74 0.32
N MET A 370 13.10 1.50 0.19
CA MET A 370 12.58 1.97 -1.09
C MET A 370 13.59 2.83 -1.86
N LEU A 371 14.39 3.65 -1.15
CA LEU A 371 15.41 4.48 -1.78
C LEU A 371 16.55 3.63 -2.35
N LEU A 372 17.07 2.70 -1.56
CA LEU A 372 18.11 1.78 -2.02
C LEU A 372 17.61 0.83 -3.11
N PHE A 373 16.35 0.42 -3.04
CA PHE A 373 15.69 -0.31 -4.12
C PHE A 373 15.65 0.52 -5.41
N MET A 374 15.22 1.79 -5.35
CA MET A 374 15.22 2.68 -6.50
C MET A 374 16.62 2.85 -7.07
N LEU A 375 17.62 3.06 -6.24
CA LEU A 375 19.01 3.24 -6.67
C LEU A 375 19.60 1.96 -7.29
N SER A 376 19.48 0.82 -6.61
CA SER A 376 20.09 -0.44 -7.05
C SER A 376 19.40 -1.04 -8.27
N GLU A 377 18.06 -1.10 -8.29
CA GLU A 377 17.31 -1.78 -9.35
C GLU A 377 16.84 -0.85 -10.47
N LEU A 378 16.57 0.43 -10.18
CA LEU A 378 16.00 1.38 -11.14
C LEU A 378 16.97 2.54 -11.50
N GLY A 379 18.10 2.66 -10.79
CA GLY A 379 19.12 3.67 -10.99
C GLY A 379 18.72 5.09 -10.61
N LEU A 380 19.66 6.03 -10.75
CA LEU A 380 19.47 7.46 -10.47
C LEU A 380 18.36 8.08 -11.31
N PHE A 381 18.13 7.55 -12.52
CA PHE A 381 17.02 7.95 -13.38
C PHE A 381 15.67 7.87 -12.63
N SER A 382 15.46 6.83 -11.83
CA SER A 382 14.24 6.68 -11.05
C SER A 382 14.04 7.78 -10.01
N ILE A 383 15.12 8.26 -9.38
CA ILE A 383 15.08 9.32 -8.36
C ILE A 383 14.62 10.64 -8.95
N VAL A 384 15.08 10.97 -10.17
CA VAL A 384 14.68 12.18 -10.88
C VAL A 384 13.17 12.18 -11.13
N PHE A 385 12.68 11.11 -11.73
CA PHE A 385 11.26 11.00 -12.09
C PHE A 385 10.35 10.77 -10.89
N PHE A 386 10.82 10.08 -9.85
CA PHE A 386 10.11 9.97 -8.58
C PHE A 386 9.98 11.34 -7.93
N THR A 387 11.06 12.14 -7.94
CA THR A 387 11.04 13.52 -7.43
C THR A 387 10.10 14.41 -8.23
N MET A 388 10.06 14.29 -9.56
CA MET A 388 9.08 15.00 -10.39
C MET A 388 7.64 14.62 -10.01
N PHE A 389 7.35 13.32 -9.87
CA PHE A 389 6.07 12.81 -9.37
C PHE A 389 5.71 13.43 -8.01
N SER A 390 6.66 13.41 -7.06
CA SER A 390 6.51 13.98 -5.73
C SER A 390 6.19 15.48 -5.78
N VAL A 391 6.94 16.25 -6.58
CA VAL A 391 6.76 17.69 -6.73
C VAL A 391 5.39 18.01 -7.31
N PHE A 392 4.96 17.32 -8.38
CA PHE A 392 3.63 17.55 -8.96
C PHE A 392 2.51 17.23 -7.97
N TYR A 393 2.60 16.11 -7.26
CA TYR A 393 1.62 15.76 -6.24
C TYR A 393 1.57 16.78 -5.09
N LEU A 394 2.72 17.24 -4.59
CA LEU A 394 2.80 18.24 -3.52
C LEU A 394 2.30 19.62 -3.96
N ILE A 395 2.59 20.04 -5.19
CA ILE A 395 2.02 21.26 -5.78
C ILE A 395 0.50 21.15 -5.82
N LYS A 396 -0.04 20.00 -6.24
CA LYS A 396 -1.49 19.78 -6.29
C LYS A 396 -2.13 19.89 -4.90
N LEU A 397 -1.54 19.25 -3.89
CA LEU A 397 -2.00 19.35 -2.51
C LEU A 397 -1.97 20.79 -2.01
N LYS A 398 -0.91 21.55 -2.30
CA LYS A 398 -0.78 22.97 -1.93
C LYS A 398 -1.85 23.83 -2.59
N GLN A 399 -2.10 23.63 -3.88
CA GLN A 399 -3.15 24.34 -4.61
C GLN A 399 -4.53 24.08 -3.99
N LEU A 400 -4.87 22.81 -3.76
CA LEU A 400 -6.15 22.44 -3.14
C LEU A 400 -6.28 23.00 -1.74
N TYR A 401 -5.23 22.93 -0.92
CA TYR A 401 -5.26 23.50 0.42
C TYR A 401 -5.56 25.00 0.38
N SER A 402 -4.93 25.74 -0.53
CA SER A 402 -5.19 27.17 -0.73
C SER A 402 -6.65 27.46 -1.10
N THR A 403 -7.26 26.61 -1.93
CA THR A 403 -8.67 26.73 -2.34
C THR A 403 -9.65 26.42 -1.20
N PHE A 404 -9.35 25.41 -0.38
CA PHE A 404 -10.28 24.89 0.63
C PHE A 404 -10.05 25.41 2.06
N LYS A 405 -8.90 26.05 2.37
CA LYS A 405 -8.54 26.47 3.74
C LYS A 405 -9.60 27.35 4.43
N ASN A 406 -10.25 28.23 3.67
CA ASN A 406 -11.25 29.17 4.18
C ASN A 406 -12.68 28.60 4.19
N GLN A 407 -12.90 27.41 3.63
CA GLN A 407 -14.23 26.80 3.58
C GLN A 407 -14.55 26.09 4.90
N SER A 408 -15.81 26.09 5.32
CA SER A 408 -16.29 25.49 6.58
C SER A 408 -16.36 23.95 6.56
N ASN A 409 -15.76 23.29 5.58
CA ASN A 409 -15.92 21.87 5.30
C ASN A 409 -14.66 21.04 5.63
N ILE A 410 -14.81 19.71 5.54
CA ILE A 410 -13.77 18.72 5.89
C ILE A 410 -12.57 18.70 4.92
N TYR A 411 -12.68 19.32 3.74
CA TYR A 411 -11.70 19.20 2.65
C TYR A 411 -10.31 19.71 3.04
N SER A 412 -10.21 20.86 3.70
CA SER A 412 -8.91 21.39 4.15
C SER A 412 -8.18 20.43 5.08
N SER A 413 -8.90 19.83 6.02
CA SER A 413 -8.41 18.82 6.95
C SER A 413 -8.02 17.52 6.23
N LEU A 414 -8.83 17.10 5.26
CA LEU A 414 -8.56 15.93 4.42
C LEU A 414 -7.28 16.11 3.59
N ILE A 415 -7.05 17.29 3.02
CA ILE A 415 -5.84 17.60 2.23
C ILE A 415 -4.59 17.55 3.11
N ILE A 416 -4.65 18.07 4.34
CA ILE A 416 -3.57 17.91 5.33
C ILE A 416 -3.35 16.42 5.63
N GLY A 417 -4.42 15.64 5.77
CA GLY A 417 -4.35 14.18 5.94
C GLY A 417 -3.66 13.48 4.77
N LEU A 418 -4.00 13.83 3.53
CA LEU A 418 -3.39 13.29 2.31
C LEU A 418 -1.90 13.64 2.19
N PHE A 419 -1.51 14.82 2.66
CA PHE A 419 -0.10 15.18 2.82
C PHE A 419 0.58 14.33 3.92
N GLY A 420 -0.09 14.11 5.05
CA GLY A 420 0.39 13.20 6.09
C GLY A 420 0.57 11.76 5.61
N VAL A 421 -0.37 11.25 4.79
CA VAL A 421 -0.28 9.93 4.13
C VAL A 421 0.98 9.83 3.28
N TYR A 422 1.32 10.88 2.53
CA TYR A 422 2.55 10.93 1.74
C TYR A 422 3.81 10.83 2.63
N ILE A 423 3.85 11.57 3.74
CA ILE A 423 4.98 11.52 4.69
C ILE A 423 5.10 10.14 5.33
N VAL A 424 3.98 9.54 5.77
CA VAL A 424 3.96 8.18 6.33
C VAL A 424 4.57 7.19 5.35
N ASN A 425 4.17 7.24 4.07
CA ASN A 425 4.63 6.29 3.06
C ASN A 425 6.12 6.48 2.73
N LEU A 426 6.63 7.73 2.73
CA LEU A 426 8.06 7.99 2.60
C LEU A 426 8.85 7.50 3.82
N GLY A 427 8.38 7.81 5.03
CA GLY A 427 9.02 7.38 6.28
C GLY A 427 9.06 5.86 6.41
N SER A 428 7.98 5.18 6.03
CA SER A 428 7.92 3.72 6.05
C SER A 428 8.78 3.11 4.94
N GLY A 429 8.94 3.85 3.84
CA GLY A 429 9.82 3.52 2.72
C GLY A 429 11.29 3.39 3.10
N LEU A 430 11.75 4.04 4.17
CA LEU A 430 13.14 3.95 4.64
C LEU A 430 13.53 2.54 5.11
N ALA A 431 12.54 1.70 5.43
CA ALA A 431 12.78 0.35 5.93
C ALA A 431 11.79 -0.69 5.35
N ASN A 432 11.09 -0.33 4.28
CA ASN A 432 10.20 -1.20 3.54
C ASN A 432 10.19 -0.77 2.05
N LYS A 433 10.21 -1.73 1.12
CA LYS A 433 10.06 -1.44 -0.31
C LYS A 433 8.59 -1.09 -0.65
N GLY A 434 7.64 -1.81 -0.06
CA GLY A 434 6.25 -1.88 -0.51
C GLY A 434 5.33 -0.72 -0.12
N THR A 435 5.81 0.53 -0.04
CA THR A 435 4.96 1.70 0.27
C THR A 435 4.37 2.32 -0.99
N ILE A 436 5.12 3.18 -1.70
CA ILE A 436 4.68 3.83 -2.95
C ILE A 436 5.00 2.97 -4.17
N ILE A 437 6.20 2.36 -4.17
CA ILE A 437 6.69 1.50 -5.24
C ILE A 437 6.55 0.05 -4.79
N GLY A 438 5.34 -0.47 -4.95
CA GLY A 438 4.95 -1.78 -4.49
C GLY A 438 3.56 -2.15 -4.98
N TRP A 439 3.04 -3.21 -4.39
CA TRP A 439 1.83 -3.88 -4.83
C TRP A 439 1.00 -4.40 -3.66
N SER A 440 1.31 -3.90 -2.47
CA SER A 440 0.56 -4.22 -1.26
C SER A 440 -0.78 -3.49 -1.23
N SER A 441 -1.70 -3.99 -0.42
CA SER A 441 -2.94 -3.27 -0.08
C SER A 441 -2.69 -1.83 0.43
N ALA A 442 -1.59 -1.58 1.14
CA ALA A 442 -1.21 -0.23 1.55
C ALA A 442 -0.83 0.67 0.35
N THR A 443 -0.10 0.13 -0.62
CA THR A 443 0.24 0.83 -1.87
C THR A 443 -1.02 1.14 -2.69
N ILE A 444 -1.93 0.18 -2.79
CA ILE A 444 -3.22 0.37 -3.48
C ILE A 444 -4.01 1.51 -2.82
N LEU A 445 -4.06 1.58 -1.48
CA LEU A 445 -4.72 2.67 -0.77
C LEU A 445 -4.07 4.02 -1.06
N PHE A 446 -2.73 4.08 -1.11
CA PHE A 446 -2.01 5.30 -1.46
C PHE A 446 -2.41 5.81 -2.86
N TRP A 447 -2.38 4.96 -3.87
CA TRP A 447 -2.76 5.33 -5.24
C TRP A 447 -4.23 5.70 -5.36
N PHE A 448 -5.10 4.97 -4.66
CA PHE A 448 -6.51 5.33 -4.56
C PHE A 448 -6.71 6.76 -4.01
N LEU A 449 -6.03 7.10 -2.90
CA LEU A 449 -6.10 8.43 -2.29
C LEU A 449 -5.46 9.52 -3.18
N LEU A 450 -4.43 9.19 -3.95
CA LEU A 450 -3.84 10.11 -4.92
C LEU A 450 -4.84 10.48 -6.02
N GLY A 451 -5.55 9.51 -6.60
CA GLY A 451 -6.58 9.82 -7.60
C GLY A 451 -7.77 10.61 -7.03
N LEU A 452 -8.15 10.36 -5.76
CA LEU A 452 -9.12 11.17 -5.02
C LEU A 452 -8.65 12.64 -4.94
N THR A 453 -7.36 12.86 -4.64
CA THR A 453 -6.75 14.20 -4.57
C THR A 453 -6.96 14.97 -5.87
N TYR A 454 -6.61 14.38 -7.01
CA TYR A 454 -6.76 15.03 -8.32
C TYR A 454 -8.22 15.28 -8.68
N LYS A 455 -9.12 14.38 -8.29
CA LYS A 455 -10.56 14.53 -8.53
C LYS A 455 -11.19 15.68 -7.76
N MET A 456 -10.74 15.94 -6.54
CA MET A 456 -11.19 17.11 -5.76
C MET A 456 -10.88 18.45 -6.45
N GLY A 457 -9.82 18.50 -7.27
CA GLY A 457 -9.41 19.70 -7.99
C GLY A 457 -9.94 19.85 -9.42
N SER A 458 -10.72 18.91 -9.93
CA SER A 458 -11.21 18.94 -11.30
C SER A 458 -12.39 19.93 -11.42
N LYS A 459 -12.31 20.88 -12.38
CA LYS A 459 -13.33 21.91 -12.66
C LYS A 459 -14.74 21.37 -12.99
N ASN A 460 -14.89 20.08 -13.29
CA ASN A 460 -16.19 19.43 -13.53
C ASN A 460 -17.05 19.20 -12.27
N ASN A 461 -16.75 19.88 -11.16
CA ASN A 461 -17.45 19.73 -9.86
C ASN A 461 -18.06 21.05 -9.35
N VAL A 462 -18.11 22.11 -10.18
CA VAL A 462 -18.92 23.30 -9.90
C VAL A 462 -20.22 23.21 -10.68
#